data_AF-A0A8S3GVC5-F1
#
_entry.id   AF-A0A8S3GVC5-F1
#
_cell.length_a   1.000
_cell.length_b   1.000
_cell.length_c   1.000
_cell.angle_alpha   90.00
_cell.angle_beta   90.00
_cell.angle_gamma   90.00
#
_symmetry.space_group_name_H-M   'P 1'
#
loop_
_entity.id
_entity.type
_entity.pdbx_description
1 polymer ?
#
loop_
_entity_poly.entity_id
_entity_poly.type
_entity_poly.pdbx_seq_one_letter_code
_entity_poly.pdbx_strand_id
1 'polypeptide(L)'
;MRGTIGAKNWHIRIELSEHNEYINILNTGIIAFEGQLIEVSEFLAPPRLLICSRCNTPGHLKKECKNNVDLCRRCGLNRNEGEHKECIIKCHHCNGNHEATSYQCPLINDFRKELILKLKSRPDLLPQNVQLFIPTQYRSHGEKENRILFNNNKIEGNVRMTQQQQYTYHQHTNEWPLLSNNSDSTAPNKWLARDLNRNNIWRDMTKSQEIFDSLKKEFNKQEIDIAKRYQEHKLKLGSILSVMSVQIQQQNENLKPVFTTISELIPIVTLSLGICQQLATTIASSTNDRQVKLPLETTTSQIQTLINFLNEQHQLISSKHSKFVENFEKNNQLLQHGIELFTSASE
;
A
#
# COMPACT_ATOMS: atom_id res chain seq x y z
N MET A 1 -7.56 -19.29 -3.49
CA MET A 1 -8.09 -18.00 -2.99
C MET A 1 -9.58 -18.14 -2.73
N ARG A 2 -10.07 -17.87 -1.51
CA ARG A 2 -11.51 -17.80 -1.21
C ARG A 2 -11.79 -16.41 -0.63
N GLY A 3 -12.24 -15.49 -1.48
CA GLY A 3 -12.72 -14.18 -1.07
C GLY A 3 -14.21 -14.25 -0.73
N THR A 4 -14.63 -13.62 0.36
CA THR A 4 -16.04 -13.42 0.69
C THR A 4 -16.61 -12.29 -0.16
N ILE A 5 -17.61 -12.61 -0.97
CA ILE A 5 -18.23 -11.72 -1.95
C ILE A 5 -19.18 -10.75 -1.25
N GLY A 6 -18.67 -9.54 -0.98
CA GLY A 6 -19.45 -8.37 -0.59
C GLY A 6 -18.77 -7.12 -1.16
N ALA A 7 -19.46 -6.37 -2.01
CA ALA A 7 -18.90 -5.23 -2.73
C ALA A 7 -18.53 -4.09 -1.77
N LYS A 8 -17.25 -4.03 -1.36
CA LYS A 8 -16.42 -2.84 -1.10
C LYS A 8 -15.23 -3.28 -0.23
N ASN A 9 -14.02 -3.08 -0.77
CA ASN A 9 -12.70 -3.44 -0.21
C ASN A 9 -12.32 -4.91 -0.38
N TRP A 10 -11.66 -5.20 -1.51
CA TRP A 10 -10.95 -6.46 -1.69
C TRP A 10 -9.66 -6.38 -0.88
N HIS A 11 -9.62 -7.12 0.24
CA HIS A 11 -8.38 -7.30 0.97
C HIS A 11 -7.65 -8.52 0.38
N ILE A 12 -6.51 -8.28 -0.26
CA ILE A 12 -5.63 -9.34 -0.73
C ILE A 12 -4.73 -9.71 0.44
N ARG A 13 -4.84 -10.95 0.93
CA ARG A 13 -3.90 -11.51 1.88
C ARG A 13 -2.68 -12.01 1.12
N ILE A 14 -1.52 -11.47 1.44
CA ILE A 14 -0.23 -11.90 0.90
C ILE A 14 0.50 -12.64 2.01
N GLU A 15 0.93 -13.86 1.73
CA GLU A 15 1.75 -14.67 2.63
C GLU A 15 3.19 -14.55 2.16
N LEU A 16 4.04 -13.97 3.01
CA LEU A 16 5.46 -13.77 2.75
C LEU A 16 6.26 -14.78 3.57
N SER A 17 7.25 -15.41 2.96
CA SER A 17 8.09 -16.42 3.65
C SER A 17 9.21 -15.79 4.46
N GLU A 18 9.70 -14.61 4.05
CA GLU A 18 10.81 -13.93 4.70
C GLU A 18 10.37 -12.63 5.40
N HIS A 19 10.87 -12.44 6.62
CA HIS A 19 10.56 -11.23 7.41
C HIS A 19 11.13 -9.95 6.78
N ASN A 20 12.29 -10.04 6.14
CA ASN A 20 12.91 -8.89 5.47
C ASN A 20 12.10 -8.43 4.26
N GLU A 21 11.51 -9.36 3.50
CA GLU A 21 10.63 -9.05 2.37
C GLU A 21 9.37 -8.30 2.83
N TYR A 22 8.77 -8.74 3.94
CA TYR A 22 7.66 -8.04 4.59
C TYR A 22 8.01 -6.60 4.96
N ILE A 23 9.16 -6.38 5.60
CA ILE A 23 9.61 -5.03 5.97
C ILE A 23 9.84 -4.17 4.71
N ASN A 24 10.46 -4.74 3.68
CA ASN A 24 10.73 -4.02 2.43
C ASN A 24 9.43 -3.59 1.74
N ILE A 25 8.44 -4.50 1.62
CA ILE A 25 7.13 -4.21 1.02
C ILE A 25 6.38 -3.13 1.81
N LEU A 26 6.43 -3.17 3.15
CA LEU A 26 5.78 -2.13 3.95
C LEU A 26 6.49 -0.78 3.87
N ASN A 27 7.83 -0.78 3.76
CA ASN A 27 8.60 0.45 3.61
C ASN A 27 8.43 1.09 2.23
N THR A 28 8.27 0.29 1.18
CA THR A 28 7.94 0.80 -0.15
C THR A 28 6.49 1.31 -0.20
N GLY A 29 5.58 0.66 0.54
CA GLY A 29 4.15 1.00 0.57
C GLY A 29 3.42 0.66 -0.74
N ILE A 30 4.10 0.02 -1.67
CA ILE A 30 3.58 -0.39 -2.98
C ILE A 30 4.13 -1.76 -3.36
N ILE A 31 3.31 -2.56 -4.02
CA ILE A 31 3.69 -3.82 -4.66
C ILE A 31 3.25 -3.82 -6.12
N ALA A 32 4.01 -4.50 -6.96
CA ALA A 32 3.59 -4.81 -8.33
C ALA A 32 2.88 -6.17 -8.34
N PHE A 33 1.62 -6.21 -8.79
CA PHE A 33 0.83 -7.43 -8.94
C PHE A 33 0.14 -7.41 -10.31
N GLU A 34 0.38 -8.41 -11.15
CA GLU A 34 -0.16 -8.50 -12.52
C GLU A 34 0.05 -7.22 -13.37
N GLY A 35 1.19 -6.57 -13.21
CA GLY A 35 1.52 -5.32 -13.92
C GLY A 35 0.84 -4.06 -13.37
N GLN A 36 0.07 -4.17 -12.28
CA GLN A 36 -0.52 -3.04 -11.57
C GLN A 36 0.28 -2.73 -10.30
N LEU A 37 0.41 -1.44 -9.98
CA LEU A 37 0.96 -0.99 -8.70
C LEU A 37 -0.19 -0.85 -7.70
N ILE A 38 -0.15 -1.64 -6.63
CA ILE A 38 -1.16 -1.65 -5.57
C ILE A 38 -0.53 -1.05 -4.32
N GLU A 39 -1.23 -0.10 -3.70
CA GLU A 39 -0.85 0.45 -2.41
C GLU A 39 -1.00 -0.63 -1.33
N VAL A 40 0.08 -0.84 -0.57
CA VAL A 40 0.09 -1.80 0.53
C VAL A 40 0.12 -1.06 1.84
N SER A 41 -0.93 -1.28 2.62
CA SER A 41 -0.95 -0.95 4.03
C SER A 41 -0.85 -2.22 4.85
N GLU A 42 -0.10 -2.16 5.94
CA GLU A 42 -0.08 -3.25 6.90
C GLU A 42 -1.47 -3.56 7.46
N PHE A 43 -1.79 -4.85 7.52
CA PHE A 43 -3.01 -5.32 8.14
C PHE A 43 -2.83 -5.38 9.66
N LEU A 44 -3.40 -4.41 10.37
CA LEU A 44 -3.54 -4.49 11.82
C LEU A 44 -4.85 -5.19 12.17
N ALA A 45 -4.75 -6.39 12.74
CA ALA A 45 -5.92 -7.09 13.26
C ALA A 45 -6.63 -6.16 14.27
N PRO A 46 -7.94 -5.90 14.13
CA PRO A 46 -8.66 -5.01 15.03
C PRO A 46 -8.49 -5.48 16.48
N PRO A 47 -7.96 -4.65 17.39
CA PRO A 47 -7.80 -5.07 18.77
C PRO A 47 -9.15 -5.40 19.37
N ARG A 48 -9.20 -6.48 20.16
CA ARG A 48 -10.40 -6.82 20.93
C ARG A 48 -10.60 -5.75 21.99
N LEU A 49 -11.70 -5.00 21.87
CA LEU A 49 -12.02 -3.95 22.82
C LEU A 49 -12.60 -4.56 24.08
N LEU A 50 -12.09 -4.09 25.22
CA LEU A 50 -12.74 -4.32 26.50
C LEU A 50 -14.00 -3.46 26.55
N ILE A 51 -15.17 -4.07 26.40
CA ILE A 51 -16.46 -3.39 26.48
C ILE A 51 -17.19 -3.85 27.72
N CYS A 52 -17.57 -2.90 28.57
CA CYS A 52 -18.32 -3.18 29.78
C CYS A 52 -19.68 -3.82 29.45
N SER A 53 -19.99 -4.99 30.00
CA SER A 53 -21.25 -5.68 29.73
C SER A 53 -22.48 -5.04 30.38
N ARG A 54 -22.28 -4.05 31.26
CA ARG A 54 -23.34 -3.28 31.91
C ARG A 54 -23.72 -2.04 31.12
N CYS A 55 -22.79 -1.15 30.83
CA CYS A 55 -23.08 0.11 30.11
C CYS A 55 -22.72 0.08 28.62
N ASN A 56 -22.09 -0.99 28.13
CA ASN A 56 -21.57 -1.12 26.76
C ASN A 56 -20.65 0.02 26.31
N THR A 57 -20.02 0.72 27.25
CA THR A 57 -18.95 1.69 27.00
C THR A 57 -17.60 0.95 27.03
N PRO A 58 -16.66 1.27 26.13
CA PRO A 58 -15.34 0.67 26.15
C PRO A 58 -14.49 1.14 27.35
N GLY A 59 -13.45 0.38 27.69
CA GLY A 59 -12.36 0.81 28.57
C GLY A 59 -12.46 0.43 30.05
N HIS A 60 -13.48 -0.33 30.48
CA HIS A 60 -13.58 -0.82 31.87
C HIS A 60 -14.35 -2.14 31.99
N LEU A 61 -14.14 -2.85 33.10
CA LEU A 61 -14.85 -4.09 33.43
C LEU A 61 -16.20 -3.80 34.10
N LYS A 62 -17.13 -4.78 34.09
CA LYS A 62 -18.43 -4.67 34.78
C LYS A 62 -18.28 -4.32 36.27
N LYS A 63 -17.23 -4.81 36.93
CA LYS A 63 -16.95 -4.58 38.35
C LYS A 63 -16.59 -3.11 38.66
N GLU A 64 -16.03 -2.39 37.69
CA GLU A 64 -15.58 -1.00 37.82
C GLU A 64 -16.60 0.00 37.24
N CYS A 65 -17.74 -0.52 36.76
CA CYS A 65 -18.76 0.30 36.12
C CYS A 65 -19.51 1.13 37.16
N LYS A 66 -19.47 2.46 37.01
CA LYS A 66 -20.21 3.42 37.86
C LYS A 66 -21.72 3.37 37.64
N ASN A 67 -22.18 2.83 36.51
CA ASN A 67 -23.60 2.68 36.25
C ASN A 67 -24.15 1.53 37.10
N ASN A 68 -25.33 1.73 37.66
CA ASN A 68 -26.06 0.70 38.43
C ASN A 68 -27.06 -0.08 37.57
N VAL A 69 -27.25 0.35 36.32
CA VAL A 69 -28.24 -0.19 35.39
C VAL A 69 -27.54 -0.98 34.28
N ASP A 70 -27.96 -2.24 34.08
CA ASP A 70 -27.50 -3.07 32.96
C ASP A 70 -28.29 -2.67 31.69
N LEU A 71 -27.64 -2.04 30.72
CA LEU A 71 -28.24 -1.56 29.48
C LEU A 71 -28.21 -2.63 28.38
N CYS A 72 -29.30 -2.75 27.64
CA CYS A 72 -29.40 -3.62 26.48
C CYS A 72 -28.45 -3.16 25.35
N ARG A 73 -27.67 -4.08 24.79
CA ARG A 73 -26.73 -3.80 23.67
C ARG A 73 -27.42 -3.31 22.40
N ARG A 74 -28.65 -3.76 22.17
CA ARG A 74 -29.42 -3.49 20.95
C ARG A 74 -30.15 -2.15 21.00
N CYS A 75 -30.84 -1.85 22.11
CA CYS A 75 -31.71 -0.67 22.21
C CYS A 75 -31.28 0.36 23.27
N GLY A 76 -30.31 0.03 24.14
CA GLY A 76 -29.83 0.94 25.18
C GLY A 76 -30.71 1.10 26.41
N LEU A 77 -31.88 0.45 26.47
CA LEU A 77 -32.80 0.51 27.61
C LEU A 77 -32.37 -0.43 28.76
N ASN A 78 -32.91 -0.21 29.96
CA ASN A 78 -32.64 -1.05 31.13
C ASN A 78 -33.08 -2.50 30.87
N ARG A 79 -32.12 -3.42 30.90
CA ARG A 79 -32.32 -4.86 30.66
C ARG A 79 -33.23 -5.51 31.71
N ASN A 80 -33.32 -4.93 32.91
CA ASN A 80 -34.10 -5.47 34.02
C ASN A 80 -35.58 -5.04 33.99
N GLU A 81 -35.95 -4.06 33.16
CA GLU A 81 -37.31 -3.49 33.12
C GLU A 81 -38.23 -4.15 32.06
N GLY A 82 -37.82 -5.27 31.45
CA GLY A 82 -38.69 -6.01 30.53
C GLY A 82 -37.99 -7.00 29.59
N GLU A 83 -38.77 -7.76 28.82
CA GLU A 83 -38.25 -8.66 27.80
C GLU A 83 -37.81 -7.89 26.54
N HIS A 84 -36.50 -7.79 26.30
CA HIS A 84 -35.93 -7.07 25.14
C HIS A 84 -35.81 -7.93 23.86
N LYS A 85 -36.67 -8.95 23.68
CA LYS A 85 -36.58 -9.88 22.54
C LYS A 85 -36.81 -9.15 21.19
N GLU A 86 -37.75 -8.20 21.17
CA GLU A 86 -38.18 -7.47 19.96
C GLU A 86 -37.83 -5.97 20.00
N CYS A 87 -36.74 -5.61 20.67
CA CYS A 87 -36.33 -4.21 20.74
C CYS A 87 -35.77 -3.69 19.40
N ILE A 88 -36.12 -2.44 19.05
CA ILE A 88 -35.59 -1.73 17.88
C ILE A 88 -34.08 -1.49 18.08
N ILE A 89 -33.26 -1.88 17.09
CA ILE A 89 -31.81 -1.70 17.15
C ILE A 89 -31.49 -0.22 17.03
N LYS A 90 -31.03 0.38 18.14
CA LYS A 90 -30.62 1.77 18.24
C LYS A 90 -29.47 1.90 19.23
N CYS A 91 -28.33 2.36 18.75
CA CYS A 91 -27.13 2.57 19.56
C CYS A 91 -27.34 3.73 20.53
N HIS A 92 -27.24 3.52 21.84
CA HIS A 92 -27.42 4.62 22.81
C HIS A 92 -26.27 5.63 22.83
N HIS A 93 -25.10 5.30 22.25
CA HIS A 93 -23.97 6.24 22.16
C HIS A 93 -24.14 7.30 21.07
N CYS A 94 -24.72 6.92 19.92
CA CYS A 94 -24.81 7.79 18.74
C CYS A 94 -26.19 7.85 18.09
N ASN A 95 -27.18 7.16 18.65
CA ASN A 95 -28.55 7.03 18.15
C ASN A 95 -28.71 6.38 16.75
N GLY A 96 -27.65 5.76 16.19
CA GLY A 96 -27.69 5.10 14.89
C GLY A 96 -28.30 3.69 14.90
N ASN A 97 -28.66 3.18 13.72
CA ASN A 97 -29.31 1.88 13.49
C ASN A 97 -28.32 0.70 13.55
N HIS A 98 -27.60 0.57 14.67
CA HIS A 98 -26.65 -0.52 14.92
C HIS A 98 -26.55 -0.81 16.43
N GLU A 99 -25.98 -1.94 16.81
CA GLU A 99 -25.73 -2.27 18.22
C GLU A 99 -24.66 -1.36 18.85
N ALA A 100 -24.76 -1.08 20.15
CA ALA A 100 -23.81 -0.19 20.84
C ALA A 100 -22.34 -0.66 20.77
N THR A 101 -22.10 -1.94 20.49
CA THR A 101 -20.78 -2.55 20.35
C THR A 101 -20.30 -2.70 18.90
N SER A 102 -21.10 -2.24 17.93
CA SER A 102 -20.80 -2.36 16.50
C SER A 102 -19.62 -1.48 16.09
N TYR A 103 -18.91 -1.93 15.05
CA TYR A 103 -17.86 -1.15 14.36
C TYR A 103 -18.40 0.12 13.70
N GLN A 104 -19.71 0.18 13.44
CA GLN A 104 -20.38 1.34 12.88
C GLN A 104 -20.60 2.48 13.90
N CYS A 105 -20.39 2.21 15.20
CA CYS A 105 -20.53 3.23 16.24
C CYS A 105 -19.28 4.13 16.25
N PRO A 106 -19.42 5.47 16.10
CA PRO A 106 -18.29 6.40 16.14
C PRO A 106 -17.47 6.29 17.43
N LEU A 107 -18.13 6.22 18.59
CA LEU A 107 -17.46 6.10 19.89
C LEU A 107 -16.59 4.85 20.00
N ILE A 108 -17.10 3.70 19.54
CA ILE A 108 -16.35 2.43 19.53
C ILE A 108 -15.19 2.49 18.53
N ASN A 109 -15.41 3.12 17.37
CA ASN A 109 -14.40 3.27 16.35
C ASN A 109 -13.26 4.19 16.81
N ASP A 110 -13.58 5.31 17.44
CA ASP A 110 -12.59 6.28 17.92
C ASP A 110 -11.78 5.71 19.09
N PHE A 111 -12.43 5.02 20.04
CA PHE A 111 -11.72 4.32 21.10
C PHE A 111 -10.77 3.25 20.54
N ARG A 112 -11.18 2.54 19.47
CA ARG A 112 -10.32 1.58 18.79
C ARG A 112 -9.12 2.25 18.14
N LYS A 113 -9.31 3.37 17.45
CA LYS A 113 -8.21 4.14 16.85
C LYS A 113 -7.23 4.63 17.92
N GLU A 114 -7.73 5.14 19.04
CA GLU A 114 -6.91 5.59 20.16
C GLU A 114 -6.13 4.43 20.77
N LEU A 115 -6.77 3.27 20.98
CA LEU A 115 -6.09 2.07 21.48
C LEU A 115 -5.00 1.62 20.51
N ILE A 116 -5.26 1.62 19.20
CA ILE A 116 -4.25 1.34 18.19
C ILE A 116 -3.09 2.34 18.34
N LEU A 117 -3.34 3.65 18.39
CA LEU A 117 -2.29 4.67 18.56
C LEU A 117 -1.47 4.48 19.85
N LYS A 118 -2.12 4.13 20.96
CA LYS A 118 -1.43 3.82 22.23
C LYS A 118 -0.54 2.58 22.10
N LEU A 119 -1.06 1.50 21.51
CA LEU A 119 -0.30 0.28 21.27
C LEU A 119 0.86 0.51 20.29
N LYS A 120 0.69 1.41 19.32
CA LYS A 120 1.77 1.86 18.43
C LYS A 120 2.87 2.58 19.20
N SER A 121 2.53 3.45 20.16
CA SER A 121 3.53 4.13 20.99
C SER A 121 4.23 3.21 21.99
N ARG A 122 3.68 2.02 22.25
CA ARG A 122 4.13 1.06 23.26
C ARG A 122 4.18 -0.36 22.71
N PRO A 123 5.13 -0.67 21.82
CA PRO A 123 5.26 -2.00 21.22
C PRO A 123 5.57 -3.09 22.24
N ASP A 124 6.06 -2.72 23.44
CA ASP A 124 6.29 -3.59 24.58
C ASP A 124 5.00 -4.25 25.12
N LEU A 125 3.84 -3.62 24.92
CA LEU A 125 2.56 -4.10 25.42
C LEU A 125 1.86 -5.07 24.48
N LEU A 126 2.47 -5.38 23.34
CA LEU A 126 1.90 -6.29 22.37
C LEU A 126 2.20 -7.74 22.74
N PRO A 127 1.24 -8.65 22.55
CA PRO A 127 1.54 -10.08 22.64
C PRO A 127 2.74 -10.38 21.73
N GLN A 128 3.71 -11.18 22.21
CA GLN A 128 4.92 -11.53 21.46
C GLN A 128 4.65 -12.09 20.04
N ASN A 129 3.43 -12.57 19.79
CA ASN A 129 2.99 -13.16 18.54
C ASN A 129 2.15 -12.21 17.67
N VAL A 130 1.94 -10.96 18.09
CA VAL A 130 1.21 -9.92 17.35
C VAL A 130 2.22 -8.85 16.96
N GLN A 131 2.76 -8.95 15.75
CA GLN A 131 3.56 -7.88 15.16
C GLN A 131 2.61 -6.72 14.83
N LEU A 132 2.65 -5.63 15.61
CA LEU A 132 2.18 -4.34 15.11
C LEU A 132 3.38 -3.64 14.50
N PHE A 133 3.24 -3.24 13.25
CA PHE A 133 4.01 -2.17 12.68
C PHE A 133 3.07 -0.95 12.48
N ILE A 134 3.66 0.20 12.19
CA ILE A 134 2.96 1.48 12.19
C ILE A 134 2.95 2.01 10.76
N PRO A 135 1.78 2.21 10.14
CA PRO A 135 1.68 2.89 8.86
C PRO A 135 2.35 4.27 8.91
N THR A 136 3.11 4.59 7.87
CA THR A 136 3.94 5.81 7.74
C THR A 136 3.17 7.11 7.99
N GLN A 137 1.89 7.15 7.63
CA GLN A 137 0.97 8.28 7.88
C GLN A 137 0.70 8.61 9.36
N TYR A 138 1.11 7.75 10.29
CA TYR A 138 1.03 7.99 11.74
C TYR A 138 2.41 8.21 12.38
N ARG A 139 3.49 8.32 11.59
CA ARG A 139 4.81 8.68 12.11
C ARG A 139 4.92 10.21 12.12
N SER A 140 5.32 10.78 13.26
CA SER A 140 5.71 12.18 13.36
C SER A 140 6.80 12.45 12.32
N HIS A 141 6.65 13.50 11.51
CA HIS A 141 7.65 13.95 10.53
C HIS A 141 8.98 14.25 11.25
N GLY A 142 9.86 13.26 11.40
CA GLY A 142 11.15 13.44 12.09
C GLY A 142 11.86 12.15 12.49
N GLU A 143 11.15 11.05 12.74
CA GLU A 143 11.77 9.80 13.19
C GLU A 143 12.09 8.88 11.99
N LYS A 144 13.27 9.09 11.39
CA LYS A 144 13.82 8.27 10.30
C LYS A 144 14.95 7.33 10.71
N GLU A 145 15.17 7.08 12.00
CA GLU A 145 16.22 6.16 12.43
C GLU A 145 15.68 4.92 13.14
N ASN A 146 16.21 3.78 12.71
CA ASN A 146 15.90 2.44 13.19
C ASN A 146 16.31 2.27 14.66
N ARG A 147 15.34 1.94 15.53
CA ARG A 147 15.61 1.14 16.73
C ARG A 147 14.54 0.07 16.87
N ILE A 148 14.87 -1.14 16.47
CA ILE A 148 14.25 -2.35 17.00
C ILE A 148 15.00 -2.67 18.29
N LEU A 149 14.34 -2.51 19.44
CA LEU A 149 14.86 -2.99 20.73
C LEU A 149 14.55 -4.49 20.83
N PHE A 150 15.58 -5.32 20.71
CA PHE A 150 15.50 -6.73 21.09
C PHE A 150 15.66 -6.85 22.61
N ASN A 151 14.68 -7.44 23.30
CA ASN A 151 14.84 -7.87 24.68
C ASN A 151 15.54 -9.23 24.71
N ASN A 152 16.87 -9.22 24.62
CA ASN A 152 17.70 -10.42 24.72
C ASN A 152 17.87 -10.84 26.19
N ASN A 153 16.79 -11.30 26.83
CA ASN A 153 16.91 -12.07 28.07
C ASN A 153 17.01 -13.56 27.76
N LYS A 154 18.28 -13.94 27.55
CA LYS A 154 18.92 -15.24 27.79
C LYS A 154 18.07 -16.26 28.58
N ILE A 155 17.63 -17.32 27.91
CA ILE A 155 17.38 -18.62 28.53
C ILE A 155 18.30 -19.62 27.81
N GLU A 156 19.52 -19.74 28.31
CA GLU A 156 20.36 -20.90 28.03
C GLU A 156 19.83 -22.06 28.88
N GLY A 157 19.15 -22.99 28.24
CA GLY A 157 18.61 -24.19 28.87
C GLY A 157 18.49 -25.31 27.86
N ASN A 158 19.51 -26.17 27.81
CA ASN A 158 19.56 -27.42 27.07
C ASN A 158 18.33 -28.29 27.43
N VAL A 159 17.39 -28.49 26.50
CA VAL A 159 16.37 -29.55 26.60
C VAL A 159 16.28 -30.28 25.27
N ARG A 160 16.67 -31.56 25.32
CA ARG A 160 16.55 -32.55 24.26
C ARG A 160 15.08 -32.70 23.83
N MET A 161 14.85 -32.68 22.53
CA MET A 161 13.61 -33.11 21.90
C MET A 161 13.31 -34.58 22.24
N THR A 162 12.13 -34.82 22.81
CA THR A 162 11.40 -36.08 22.64
C THR A 162 10.03 -35.78 22.06
N GLN A 163 9.74 -36.49 20.96
CA GLN A 163 8.45 -36.52 20.29
C GLN A 163 7.34 -36.98 21.25
N GLN A 164 6.12 -36.52 20.96
CA GLN A 164 4.85 -36.78 21.64
C GLN A 164 4.56 -35.88 22.84
N GLN A 165 4.08 -34.66 22.56
CA GLN A 165 3.04 -34.06 23.40
C GLN A 165 1.91 -33.52 22.54
N GLN A 166 0.72 -34.03 22.87
CA GLN A 166 -0.56 -33.72 22.29
C GLN A 166 -0.85 -32.22 22.43
N TYR A 167 -1.47 -31.65 21.40
CA TYR A 167 -1.98 -30.28 21.40
C TYR A 167 -3.06 -30.12 22.49
N THR A 168 -2.69 -29.63 23.67
CA THR A 168 -3.63 -29.03 24.61
C THR A 168 -3.90 -27.58 24.19
N TYR A 169 -5.14 -27.35 23.78
CA TYR A 169 -5.72 -26.06 23.43
C TYR A 169 -5.78 -25.15 24.68
N HIS A 170 -4.76 -24.32 24.91
CA HIS A 170 -4.76 -23.34 26.00
C HIS A 170 -5.63 -22.12 25.62
N GLN A 171 -6.78 -21.96 26.28
CA GLN A 171 -7.76 -20.89 26.06
C GLN A 171 -7.44 -19.53 26.74
N HIS A 172 -6.24 -19.27 27.25
CA HIS A 172 -6.02 -18.14 28.18
C HIS A 172 -4.78 -17.24 27.94
N THR A 173 -4.30 -17.04 26.71
CA THR A 173 -3.09 -16.21 26.46
C THR A 173 -3.31 -14.80 25.89
N ASN A 174 -4.53 -14.24 25.97
CA ASN A 174 -4.85 -12.92 25.39
C ASN A 174 -5.43 -11.90 26.39
N GLU A 175 -4.90 -11.81 27.61
CA GLU A 175 -5.29 -10.76 28.56
C GLU A 175 -4.33 -9.56 28.47
N TRP A 176 -4.91 -8.36 28.27
CA TRP A 176 -4.17 -7.10 28.09
C TRP A 176 -3.82 -6.43 29.43
N PRO A 177 -2.69 -5.72 29.55
CA PRO A 177 -2.30 -5.02 30.79
C PRO A 177 -3.13 -3.76 31.05
N LEU A 178 -3.56 -3.56 32.30
CA LEU A 178 -4.30 -2.39 32.80
C LEU A 178 -3.34 -1.30 33.29
N LEU A 179 -3.57 -0.03 32.93
CA LEU A 179 -2.78 1.14 33.38
C LEU A 179 -3.45 1.82 34.60
N SER A 180 -2.68 2.10 35.64
CA SER A 180 -3.16 2.74 36.89
C SER A 180 -3.12 4.27 36.81
N ASN A 181 -4.18 4.91 37.31
CA ASN A 181 -4.28 6.37 37.46
C ASN A 181 -4.02 6.74 38.93
N ASN A 182 -2.87 7.37 39.23
CA ASN A 182 -2.61 7.96 40.54
C ASN A 182 -2.76 9.48 40.48
N SER A 183 -3.70 10.01 41.27
CA SER A 183 -3.91 11.43 41.50
C SER A 183 -3.79 11.70 43.00
N ASP A 184 -2.58 12.03 43.47
CA ASP A 184 -2.38 12.48 44.84
C ASP A 184 -2.43 14.00 44.92
N SER A 185 -3.37 14.48 45.74
CA SER A 185 -3.59 15.88 46.06
C SER A 185 -3.41 16.04 47.55
N THR A 186 -2.44 16.85 47.98
CA THR A 186 -2.44 17.53 49.28
C THR A 186 -1.22 18.46 49.36
N ALA A 187 -1.44 19.77 49.45
CA ALA A 187 -0.66 20.67 50.32
C ALA A 187 -1.27 22.09 50.35
N PRO A 188 -1.36 22.74 51.53
CA PRO A 188 -1.93 24.07 51.72
C PRO A 188 -0.88 25.19 51.85
N ASN A 189 -1.40 26.44 51.93
CA ASN A 189 -0.78 27.74 52.25
C ASN A 189 -0.16 28.56 51.09
N LYS A 190 -0.98 29.46 50.52
CA LYS A 190 -0.80 30.06 49.18
C LYS A 190 -0.62 31.59 49.11
N TRP A 191 -0.51 32.32 50.23
CA TRP A 191 -0.63 33.79 50.18
C TRP A 191 0.66 34.59 50.44
N LEU A 192 1.65 34.07 51.18
CA LEU A 192 2.94 34.78 51.40
C LEU A 192 4.03 34.48 50.36
N ALA A 193 3.84 33.50 49.47
CA ALA A 193 4.78 33.18 48.39
C ALA A 193 4.56 33.99 47.09
N ARG A 194 3.61 34.93 47.05
CA ARG A 194 3.22 35.61 45.81
C ARG A 194 4.17 36.72 45.35
N ASP A 195 4.81 37.45 46.27
CA ASP A 195 5.59 38.63 45.89
C ASP A 195 7.04 38.33 45.51
N LEU A 196 7.69 37.34 46.14
CA LEU A 196 9.00 36.83 45.69
C LEU A 196 8.91 36.05 44.36
N ASN A 197 7.72 35.55 44.02
CA ASN A 197 7.48 34.83 42.77
C ASN A 197 7.46 35.77 41.55
N ARG A 198 7.08 37.05 41.72
CA ARG A 198 6.91 37.97 40.58
C ARG A 198 8.22 38.31 39.87
N ASN A 199 9.32 38.49 40.61
CA ASN A 199 10.63 38.77 40.03
C ASN A 199 11.27 37.53 39.38
N ASN A 200 10.96 36.33 39.87
CA ASN A 200 11.40 35.08 39.24
C ASN A 200 10.63 34.83 37.92
N ILE A 201 9.33 35.12 37.90
CA ILE A 201 8.50 35.01 36.67
C ILE A 201 9.06 35.86 35.53
N TRP A 202 9.44 37.13 35.78
CA TRP A 202 10.00 37.98 34.72
C TRP A 202 11.34 37.47 34.19
N ARG A 203 12.23 36.98 35.08
CA ARG A 203 13.51 36.38 34.67
C ARG A 203 13.30 35.10 33.86
N ASP A 204 12.33 34.29 34.24
CA ASP A 204 11.99 33.06 33.52
C ASP A 204 11.38 33.40 32.15
N MET A 205 10.56 34.45 32.04
CA MET A 205 10.05 34.93 30.75
C MET A 205 11.16 35.41 29.81
N THR A 206 12.18 36.12 30.31
CA THR A 206 13.31 36.55 29.47
C THR A 206 14.13 35.35 28.97
N LYS A 207 14.39 34.37 29.84
CA LYS A 207 15.06 33.12 29.43
C LYS A 207 14.23 32.34 28.42
N SER A 208 12.91 32.27 28.61
CA SER A 208 12.01 31.65 27.62
C SER A 208 12.07 32.38 26.27
N GLN A 209 12.13 33.71 26.27
CA GLN A 209 12.25 34.50 25.03
C GLN A 209 13.56 34.20 24.29
N GLU A 210 14.69 34.13 25.00
CA GLU A 210 15.98 33.76 24.40
C GLU A 210 15.95 32.34 23.79
N ILE A 211 15.29 31.39 24.45
CA ILE A 211 15.08 30.03 23.92
C ILE A 211 14.23 30.09 22.65
N PHE A 212 13.14 30.85 22.64
CA PHE A 212 12.28 31.01 21.46
C PHE A 212 13.04 31.62 20.28
N ASP A 213 13.85 32.65 20.51
CA ASP A 213 14.65 33.28 19.45
C ASP A 213 15.74 32.34 18.91
N SER A 214 16.37 31.56 19.79
CA SER A 214 17.32 30.51 19.39
C SER A 214 16.64 29.41 18.55
N LEU A 215 15.45 28.95 18.95
CA LEU A 215 14.68 27.96 18.21
C LEU A 215 14.25 28.51 16.84
N LYS A 216 13.78 29.76 16.79
CA LYS A 216 13.40 30.43 15.54
C LYS A 216 14.58 30.52 14.57
N LYS A 217 15.77 30.83 15.07
CA LYS A 217 16.99 30.86 14.26
C LYS A 217 17.35 29.47 13.71
N GLU A 218 17.20 28.42 14.52
CA GLU A 218 17.46 27.05 14.09
C GLU A 218 16.44 26.57 13.06
N PHE A 219 15.15 26.90 13.24
CA PHE A 219 14.11 26.61 12.23
C PHE A 219 14.40 27.31 10.90
N ASN A 220 14.74 28.60 10.91
CA ASN A 220 15.10 29.32 9.69
C ASN A 220 16.32 28.71 8.99
N LYS A 221 17.31 28.25 9.75
CA LYS A 221 18.48 27.55 9.21
C LYS A 221 18.09 26.22 8.57
N GLN A 222 17.24 25.43 9.22
CA GLN A 222 16.73 24.17 8.69
C GLN A 222 15.90 24.39 7.41
N GLU A 223 15.09 25.44 7.36
CA GLU A 223 14.31 25.81 6.16
C GLU A 223 15.23 26.11 4.97
N ILE A 224 16.29 26.90 5.18
CA ILE A 224 17.30 27.19 4.15
C ILE A 224 18.02 25.90 3.69
N ASP A 225 18.42 25.03 4.63
CA ASP A 225 19.09 23.77 4.30
C ASP A 225 18.18 22.78 3.54
N ILE A 226 16.88 22.76 3.85
CA ILE A 226 15.89 21.97 3.11
C ILE A 226 15.70 22.54 1.71
N ALA A 227 15.55 23.86 1.56
CA ALA A 227 15.41 24.52 0.27
C ALA A 227 16.64 24.27 -0.63
N LYS A 228 17.85 24.33 -0.05
CA LYS A 228 19.10 24.02 -0.77
C LYS A 228 19.14 22.57 -1.26
N ARG A 229 18.85 21.60 -0.38
CA ARG A 229 18.82 20.17 -0.75
C ARG A 229 17.75 19.88 -1.81
N TYR A 230 16.60 20.54 -1.73
CA TYR A 230 15.55 20.43 -2.74
C TYR A 230 16.05 20.89 -4.12
N GLN A 231 16.72 22.04 -4.21
CA GLN A 231 17.29 22.53 -5.46
C GLN A 231 18.39 21.61 -6.02
N GLU A 232 19.27 21.08 -5.15
CA GLU A 232 20.28 20.11 -5.56
C GLU A 232 19.67 18.82 -6.12
N HIS A 233 18.61 18.30 -5.48
CA HIS A 233 17.90 17.12 -5.96
C HIS A 233 17.16 17.39 -7.28
N LYS A 234 16.56 18.59 -7.43
CA LYS A 234 15.91 19.03 -8.66
C LYS A 234 16.91 19.05 -9.84
N LEU A 235 18.10 19.63 -9.65
CA LEU A 235 19.16 19.64 -10.67
C LEU A 235 19.63 18.22 -11.03
N LYS A 236 19.83 17.35 -10.04
CA LYS A 236 20.23 15.95 -10.27
C LYS A 236 19.17 15.20 -11.09
N LEU A 237 17.89 15.33 -10.73
CA LEU A 237 16.79 14.71 -11.49
C LEU A 237 16.72 15.24 -12.92
N GLY A 238 16.89 16.55 -13.13
CA GLY A 238 16.96 17.13 -14.47
C GLY A 238 18.08 16.53 -15.32
N SER A 239 19.27 16.34 -14.74
CA SER A 239 20.39 15.72 -15.46
C SER A 239 20.13 14.25 -15.83
N ILE A 240 19.50 13.47 -14.95
CA ILE A 240 19.14 12.07 -15.21
C ILE A 240 18.11 11.98 -16.33
N LEU A 241 17.06 12.82 -16.28
CA LEU A 241 16.02 12.84 -17.32
C LEU A 241 16.58 13.23 -18.68
N SER A 242 17.53 14.17 -18.73
CA SER A 242 18.24 14.53 -19.96
C SER A 242 19.02 13.36 -20.55
N VAL A 243 19.77 12.61 -19.73
CA VAL A 243 20.51 11.43 -20.20
C VAL A 243 19.56 10.34 -20.71
N MET A 244 18.47 10.07 -19.99
CA MET A 244 17.47 9.10 -20.42
C MET A 244 16.82 9.49 -21.76
N SER A 245 16.50 10.77 -21.95
CA SER A 245 15.95 11.28 -23.20
C SER A 245 16.89 11.02 -24.39
N VAL A 246 18.19 11.32 -24.22
CA VAL A 246 19.21 11.05 -25.26
C VAL A 246 19.33 9.56 -25.57
N GLN A 247 19.31 8.70 -24.53
CA GLN A 247 19.39 7.25 -24.72
C GLN A 247 18.17 6.70 -25.49
N ILE A 248 16.97 7.17 -25.16
CA ILE A 248 15.74 6.80 -25.87
C ILE A 248 15.82 7.24 -27.34
N GLN A 249 16.30 8.45 -27.60
CA GLN A 249 16.48 8.96 -28.96
C GLN A 249 17.50 8.12 -29.75
N GLN A 250 18.62 7.74 -29.13
CA GLN A 250 19.64 6.91 -29.77
C GLN A 250 19.13 5.49 -30.06
N GLN A 251 18.35 4.89 -29.16
CA GLN A 251 17.71 3.60 -29.39
C GLN A 251 16.72 3.67 -30.58
N ASN A 252 15.98 4.77 -30.70
CA ASN A 252 15.07 4.98 -31.82
C ASN A 252 15.82 5.06 -33.16
N GLU A 253 16.90 5.85 -33.22
CA GLU A 253 17.74 5.93 -34.43
C GLU A 253 18.38 4.58 -34.80
N ASN A 254 18.75 3.75 -33.82
CA ASN A 254 19.27 2.40 -34.07
C ASN A 254 18.22 1.41 -34.57
N LEU A 255 16.95 1.58 -34.21
CA LEU A 255 15.85 0.71 -34.65
C LEU A 255 15.32 1.09 -36.04
N LYS A 256 15.41 2.37 -36.41
CA LYS A 256 15.00 2.90 -37.70
C LYS A 256 15.54 2.13 -38.92
N PRO A 257 16.84 1.76 -39.03
CA PRO A 257 17.33 0.99 -40.16
C PRO A 257 16.73 -0.43 -40.23
N VAL A 258 16.53 -1.11 -39.09
CA VAL A 258 15.90 -2.44 -39.05
C VAL A 258 14.48 -2.38 -39.61
N PHE A 259 13.71 -1.37 -39.20
CA PHE A 259 12.36 -1.16 -39.72
C PHE A 259 12.37 -0.80 -41.21
N THR A 260 13.33 0.00 -41.65
CA THR A 260 13.50 0.34 -43.08
C THR A 260 13.76 -0.93 -43.89
N THR A 261 14.69 -1.79 -43.44
CA THR A 261 15.00 -3.07 -44.11
C THR A 261 13.79 -4.00 -44.14
N ILE A 262 13.04 -4.13 -43.04
CA ILE A 262 11.81 -4.95 -43.02
C ILE A 262 10.79 -4.38 -44.00
N SER A 263 10.60 -3.06 -44.04
CA SER A 263 9.67 -2.40 -44.97
C SER A 263 10.07 -2.57 -46.44
N GLU A 264 11.36 -2.68 -46.75
CA GLU A 264 11.86 -2.94 -48.10
C GLU A 264 11.73 -4.42 -48.50
N LEU A 265 11.87 -5.35 -47.54
CA LEU A 265 11.73 -6.79 -47.80
C LEU A 265 10.28 -7.20 -48.05
N ILE A 266 9.31 -6.52 -47.44
CA ILE A 266 7.88 -6.84 -47.58
C ILE A 266 7.42 -6.83 -49.04
N PRO A 267 7.61 -5.75 -49.83
CA PRO A 267 7.23 -5.72 -51.24
C PRO A 267 7.88 -6.83 -52.08
N ILE A 268 9.14 -7.16 -51.80
CA ILE A 268 9.88 -8.20 -52.51
C ILE A 268 9.25 -9.57 -52.24
N VAL A 269 8.95 -9.89 -50.98
CA VAL A 269 8.30 -11.14 -50.60
C VAL A 269 6.90 -11.22 -51.21
N THR A 270 6.12 -10.13 -51.15
CA THR A 270 4.78 -10.07 -51.75
C THR A 270 4.81 -10.25 -53.28
N LEU A 271 5.76 -9.61 -53.98
CA LEU A 271 5.92 -9.77 -55.43
C LEU A 271 6.30 -11.21 -55.79
N SER A 272 7.26 -11.79 -55.06
CA SER A 272 7.72 -13.17 -55.25
C SER A 272 6.57 -14.16 -55.10
N LEU A 273 5.74 -13.97 -54.06
CA LEU A 273 4.53 -14.75 -53.81
C LEU A 273 3.52 -14.62 -54.95
N GLY A 274 3.30 -13.40 -55.46
CA GLY A 274 2.40 -13.15 -56.59
C GLY A 274 2.85 -13.86 -57.87
N ILE A 275 4.16 -13.85 -58.17
CA ILE A 275 4.74 -14.56 -59.32
C ILE A 275 4.56 -16.08 -59.17
N CYS A 276 4.84 -16.63 -57.97
CA CYS A 276 4.63 -18.05 -57.70
C CYS A 276 3.16 -18.45 -57.90
N GLN A 277 2.22 -17.61 -57.46
CA GLN A 277 0.79 -17.87 -57.62
C GLN A 277 0.37 -17.83 -59.09
N GLN A 278 0.86 -16.86 -59.87
CA GLN A 278 0.62 -16.79 -61.31
C GLN A 278 1.18 -18.03 -62.04
N LEU A 279 2.43 -18.41 -61.78
CA LEU A 279 3.04 -19.61 -62.36
C LEU A 279 2.25 -20.87 -62.03
N ALA A 280 1.82 -21.04 -60.78
CA ALA A 280 0.99 -22.17 -60.37
C ALA A 280 -0.32 -22.23 -61.16
N THR A 281 -1.00 -21.08 -61.32
CA THR A 281 -2.25 -21.01 -62.11
C THR A 281 -2.02 -21.29 -63.60
N THR A 282 -0.93 -20.79 -64.19
CA THR A 282 -0.58 -21.05 -65.59
C THR A 282 -0.28 -22.53 -65.83
N ILE A 283 0.53 -23.16 -64.96
CA ILE A 283 0.83 -24.59 -65.07
C ILE A 283 -0.45 -25.41 -64.95
N ALA A 284 -1.29 -25.13 -63.94
CA ALA A 284 -2.56 -25.83 -63.74
C ALA A 284 -3.51 -25.72 -64.95
N SER A 285 -3.50 -24.58 -65.66
CA SER A 285 -4.30 -24.38 -66.87
C SER A 285 -3.75 -25.07 -68.13
N SER A 286 -2.45 -25.38 -68.16
CA SER A 286 -1.75 -25.91 -69.35
C SER A 286 -1.68 -27.44 -69.41
N THR A 287 -1.79 -28.13 -68.28
CA THR A 287 -1.68 -29.60 -68.21
C THR A 287 -3.06 -30.27 -68.30
N ASN A 288 -3.34 -30.91 -69.44
CA ASN A 288 -4.59 -31.65 -69.68
C ASN A 288 -4.52 -33.14 -69.24
N ASP A 289 -3.36 -33.58 -68.77
CA ASP A 289 -3.11 -34.98 -68.41
C ASP A 289 -3.53 -35.28 -66.95
N ARG A 290 -4.52 -36.16 -66.79
CA ARG A 290 -5.14 -36.49 -65.50
C ARG A 290 -4.16 -37.09 -64.48
N GLN A 291 -3.07 -37.72 -64.91
CA GLN A 291 -2.09 -38.31 -63.98
C GLN A 291 -1.13 -37.28 -63.37
N VAL A 292 -0.88 -36.14 -64.03
CA VAL A 292 -0.01 -35.07 -63.51
C VAL A 292 -0.78 -34.07 -62.65
N LYS A 293 -2.11 -34.05 -62.77
CA LYS A 293 -2.99 -33.07 -62.13
C LYS A 293 -3.08 -33.21 -60.60
N LEU A 294 -3.13 -34.44 -60.08
CA LEU A 294 -3.33 -34.70 -58.65
C LEU A 294 -2.13 -34.25 -57.76
N PRO A 295 -0.87 -34.55 -58.12
CA PRO A 295 0.29 -34.05 -57.38
C PRO A 295 0.37 -32.53 -57.42
N LEU A 296 0.08 -31.93 -58.58
CA LEU A 296 0.14 -30.48 -58.78
C LEU A 296 -0.90 -29.73 -57.95
N GLU A 297 -2.13 -30.23 -57.86
CA GLU A 297 -3.19 -29.67 -57.00
C GLU A 297 -2.79 -29.73 -55.52
N THR A 298 -2.14 -30.82 -55.10
CA THR A 298 -1.64 -30.97 -53.72
C THR A 298 -0.52 -29.97 -53.42
N THR A 299 0.46 -29.83 -54.31
CA THR A 299 1.54 -28.84 -54.16
C THR A 299 1.01 -27.41 -54.20
N THR A 300 0.03 -27.12 -55.06
CA THR A 300 -0.59 -25.78 -55.15
C THR A 300 -1.34 -25.44 -53.86
N SER A 301 -2.06 -26.41 -53.29
CA SER A 301 -2.74 -26.25 -51.99
C SER A 301 -1.75 -26.03 -50.85
N GLN A 302 -0.64 -26.77 -50.81
CA GLN A 302 0.44 -26.58 -49.83
C GLN A 302 1.10 -25.20 -49.96
N ILE A 303 1.40 -24.77 -51.18
CA ILE A 303 1.93 -23.43 -51.45
C ILE A 303 0.93 -22.39 -50.97
N GLN A 304 -0.34 -22.48 -51.34
CA GLN A 304 -1.38 -21.54 -50.92
C GLN A 304 -1.52 -21.46 -49.39
N THR A 305 -1.39 -22.59 -48.69
CA THR A 305 -1.39 -22.64 -47.22
C THR A 305 -0.20 -21.89 -46.64
N LEU A 306 0.99 -22.05 -47.23
CA LEU A 306 2.20 -21.31 -46.83
C LEU A 306 2.06 -19.80 -47.12
N ILE A 307 1.47 -19.42 -48.27
CA ILE A 307 1.16 -18.01 -48.60
C ILE A 307 0.27 -17.39 -47.52
N ASN A 308 -0.82 -18.09 -47.16
CA ASN A 308 -1.77 -17.60 -46.17
C ASN A 308 -1.09 -17.44 -44.80
N PHE A 309 -0.29 -18.42 -44.38
CA PHE A 309 0.48 -18.33 -43.14
C PHE A 309 1.43 -17.12 -43.14
N LEU A 310 2.19 -16.90 -44.22
CA LEU A 310 3.10 -15.75 -44.32
C LEU A 310 2.34 -14.41 -44.28
N ASN A 311 1.18 -14.33 -44.92
CA ASN A 311 0.32 -13.14 -44.86
C ASN A 311 -0.23 -12.88 -43.45
N GLU A 312 -0.64 -13.92 -42.72
CA GLU A 312 -1.07 -13.81 -41.33
C GLU A 312 0.07 -13.33 -40.42
N GLN A 313 1.28 -13.89 -40.59
CA GLN A 313 2.45 -13.44 -39.85
C GLN A 313 2.79 -11.97 -40.17
N HIS A 314 2.69 -11.57 -41.43
CA HIS A 314 2.90 -10.18 -41.84
C HIS A 314 1.88 -9.23 -41.18
N GLN A 315 0.59 -9.57 -41.21
CA GLN A 315 -0.45 -8.77 -40.55
C GLN A 315 -0.22 -8.67 -39.04
N LEU A 316 0.19 -9.77 -38.40
CA LEU A 316 0.51 -9.79 -36.97
C LEU A 316 1.71 -8.89 -36.64
N ILE A 317 2.78 -8.97 -37.42
CA ILE A 317 3.98 -8.13 -37.25
C ILE A 317 3.63 -6.66 -37.48
N SER A 318 2.89 -6.34 -38.55
CA SER A 318 2.45 -4.98 -38.84
C SER A 318 1.57 -4.39 -37.74
N SER A 319 0.66 -5.20 -37.17
CA SER A 319 -0.20 -4.80 -36.05
C SER A 319 0.60 -4.54 -34.78
N LYS A 320 1.54 -5.44 -34.44
CA LYS A 320 2.44 -5.26 -33.29
C LYS A 320 3.33 -4.04 -33.46
N HIS A 321 3.85 -3.81 -34.67
CA HIS A 321 4.65 -2.64 -34.99
C HIS A 321 3.87 -1.34 -34.81
N SER A 322 2.66 -1.26 -35.37
CA SER A 322 1.80 -0.07 -35.22
C SER A 322 1.52 0.26 -33.75
N LYS A 323 1.18 -0.75 -32.94
CA LYS A 323 1.00 -0.58 -31.48
C LYS A 323 2.27 -0.15 -30.76
N PHE A 324 3.42 -0.69 -31.16
CA PHE A 324 4.70 -0.31 -30.59
C PHE A 324 5.02 1.16 -30.88
N VAL A 325 4.85 1.61 -32.13
CA VAL A 325 5.05 3.02 -32.53
C VAL A 325 4.10 3.95 -31.77
N GLU A 326 2.81 3.61 -31.68
CA GLU A 326 1.83 4.41 -30.94
C GLU A 326 2.18 4.55 -29.44
N ASN A 327 2.56 3.44 -28.80
CA ASN A 327 2.97 3.45 -27.39
C ASN A 327 4.27 4.23 -27.19
N PHE A 328 5.20 4.13 -28.13
CA PHE A 328 6.46 4.88 -28.09
C PHE A 328 6.22 6.38 -28.22
N GLU A 329 5.38 6.81 -29.16
CA GLU A 329 5.01 8.23 -29.32
C GLU A 329 4.30 8.78 -28.08
N LYS A 330 3.37 8.02 -27.48
CA LYS A 330 2.72 8.40 -26.21
C LYS A 330 3.73 8.57 -25.08
N ASN A 331 4.66 7.63 -24.92
CA ASN A 331 5.69 7.71 -23.88
C ASN A 331 6.62 8.91 -24.11
N ASN A 332 6.96 9.20 -25.38
CA ASN A 332 7.75 10.37 -25.71
C ASN A 332 7.02 11.68 -25.37
N GLN A 333 5.72 11.77 -25.69
CA GLN A 333 4.89 12.93 -25.32
C GLN A 333 4.80 13.12 -23.79
N LEU A 334 4.61 12.04 -23.03
CA LEU A 334 4.60 12.09 -21.56
C LEU A 334 5.95 12.53 -20.99
N LEU A 335 7.05 12.08 -21.59
CA LEU A 335 8.40 12.50 -21.18
C LEU A 335 8.61 13.99 -21.45
N GLN A 336 8.23 14.48 -22.64
CA GLN A 336 8.32 15.90 -22.99
C GLN A 336 7.48 16.77 -22.05
N HIS A 337 6.22 16.39 -21.80
CA HIS A 337 5.37 17.08 -20.85
C HIS A 337 5.95 17.07 -19.42
N GLY A 338 6.57 15.96 -19.00
CA GLY A 338 7.32 15.89 -17.75
C GLY A 338 8.45 16.91 -17.70
N ILE A 339 9.25 17.01 -18.76
CA ILE A 339 10.34 17.99 -18.87
C ILE A 339 9.79 19.43 -18.84
N GLU A 340 8.69 19.72 -19.53
CA GLU A 340 8.02 21.03 -19.53
C GLU A 340 7.50 21.43 -18.14
N LEU A 341 6.87 20.50 -17.41
CA LEU A 341 6.44 20.73 -16.03
C LEU A 341 7.63 20.98 -15.09
N PHE A 342 8.74 20.26 -15.29
CA PHE A 342 9.95 20.44 -14.49
C PHE A 342 10.65 21.78 -14.75
N THR A 343 10.62 22.26 -16.00
CA THR A 343 11.23 23.53 -16.42
C THR A 343 10.35 24.73 -16.06
N SER A 344 9.04 24.67 -16.27
CA SER A 344 8.10 25.74 -15.88
C SER A 344 8.05 25.98 -14.37
N ALA A 345 8.20 24.94 -13.54
CA ALA A 345 8.30 25.10 -12.09
C ALA A 345 9.65 25.69 -11.61
N SER A 346 10.54 26.11 -12.52
CA SER A 346 11.82 26.76 -12.20
C SER A 346 11.85 28.27 -12.44
N GLU A 347 10.86 28.79 -13.18
CA GLU A 347 10.57 30.22 -13.29
C GLU A 347 9.61 30.65 -12.17
#